data_AF-A0A098LM96-F1
#
_entry.id   AF-A0A098LM96-F1
#
_cell.length_a   1.000
_cell.length_b   1.000
_cell.length_c   1.000
_cell.angle_alpha   90.00
_cell.angle_beta   90.00
_cell.angle_gamma   90.00
#
_symmetry.space_group_name_H-M   'P 1'
#
loop_
_entity.id
_entity.type
_entity.pdbx_description
1 polymer ?
#
loop_
_entity_poly.entity_id
_entity_poly.type
_entity_poly.pdbx_seq_one_letter_code
_entity_poly.pdbx_strand_id
1 'polypeptide(L)'
;MIKINIEMKKGHYFSGIFIAVFVGIHLLNHLIGLGGIKEHIEFMEKLRVYYRNIFIELILLGAIIFQIFSGLSLFRTKIKTANSSFEKIQVWSGLYLAVFFSFHIFAVVFGRYLLHLETNYYFGAAGLNIFPFNLFFLPYYALAILSFFGHIAATHSKRMNRNFLGLDPKSQAKIMIGTGFLVTMLIFCAMTDYFKGVKIPQAYDVLIGKYGILLGK
;
A
#
# COMPACT_ATOMS: atom_id res chain seq x y z
N MET A 1 6.51 -20.47 -13.12
CA MET A 1 6.07 -20.41 -11.70
C MET A 1 7.27 -20.72 -10.81
N ILE A 2 7.54 -19.93 -9.76
CA ILE A 2 8.73 -20.10 -8.90
C ILE A 2 8.59 -21.35 -8.03
N LYS A 3 9.61 -22.24 -8.03
CA LYS A 3 9.68 -23.43 -7.18
C LYS A 3 9.80 -23.01 -5.70
N ILE A 4 8.91 -23.53 -4.85
CA ILE A 4 8.95 -23.26 -3.41
C ILE A 4 10.09 -24.06 -2.78
N ASN A 5 11.14 -23.36 -2.34
CA ASN A 5 12.24 -23.93 -1.57
C ASN A 5 12.57 -23.02 -0.36
N ILE A 6 13.56 -23.41 0.45
CA ILE A 6 13.96 -22.67 1.65
C ILE A 6 14.47 -21.28 1.30
N GLU A 7 15.30 -21.17 0.26
CA GLU A 7 15.89 -19.89 -0.16
C GLU A 7 14.84 -18.89 -0.64
N MET A 8 13.84 -19.34 -1.40
CA MET A 8 12.70 -18.51 -1.80
C MET A 8 11.93 -18.00 -0.57
N LYS A 9 11.66 -18.86 0.43
CA LYS A 9 10.95 -18.45 1.65
C LYS A 9 11.75 -17.42 2.45
N LYS A 10 13.08 -17.57 2.54
CA LYS A 10 13.97 -16.59 3.18
C LYS A 10 13.96 -15.26 2.40
N GLY A 11 14.14 -15.31 1.09
CA GLY A 11 14.06 -14.13 0.23
C GLY A 11 12.72 -13.41 0.37
N HIS A 12 11.62 -14.15 0.43
CA HIS A 12 10.28 -13.60 0.62
C HIS A 12 10.15 -12.93 2.00
N TYR A 13 10.73 -13.54 3.03
CA TYR A 13 10.70 -12.93 4.36
C TYR A 13 11.50 -11.62 4.42
N PHE A 14 12.75 -11.60 3.94
CA PHE A 14 13.61 -10.42 4.02
C PHE A 14 13.15 -9.29 3.10
N SER A 15 12.74 -9.59 1.87
CA SER A 15 12.12 -8.58 0.98
C SER A 15 10.83 -8.03 1.57
N GLY A 16 10.04 -8.87 2.24
CA GLY A 16 8.82 -8.45 2.93
C GLY A 16 9.11 -7.45 4.07
N ILE A 17 10.17 -7.67 4.86
CA ILE A 17 10.60 -6.71 5.88
C ILE A 17 11.01 -5.39 5.23
N PHE A 18 11.85 -5.43 4.20
CA PHE A 18 12.32 -4.24 3.51
C PHE A 18 11.16 -3.41 2.96
N ILE A 19 10.19 -4.06 2.30
CA ILE A 19 8.98 -3.40 1.79
C ILE A 19 8.09 -2.91 2.93
N ALA A 20 7.97 -3.65 4.04
CA ALA A 20 7.18 -3.20 5.18
C ALA A 20 7.73 -1.92 5.82
N VAL A 21 9.05 -1.73 5.86
CA VAL A 21 9.65 -0.47 6.30
C VAL A 21 9.29 0.66 5.33
N PHE A 22 9.45 0.44 4.02
CA PHE A 22 9.09 1.44 3.01
C PHE A 22 7.60 1.82 3.10
N VAL A 23 6.71 0.83 3.17
CA VAL A 23 5.25 1.06 3.29
C VAL A 23 4.92 1.77 4.61
N GLY A 24 5.59 1.44 5.72
CA GLY A 24 5.39 2.15 6.99
C GLY A 24 5.72 3.64 6.88
N ILE A 25 6.85 3.98 6.26
CA ILE A 25 7.25 5.38 6.00
C ILE A 25 6.28 6.04 5.00
N HIS A 26 5.82 5.30 3.99
CA HIS A 26 4.85 5.79 3.01
C HIS A 26 3.49 6.13 3.65
N LEU A 27 2.97 5.27 4.53
CA LEU A 27 1.74 5.53 5.27
C LEU A 27 1.90 6.69 6.25
N LEU A 28 3.07 6.83 6.88
CA LEU A 28 3.38 8.00 7.71
C LEU A 28 3.33 9.30 6.90
N ASN A 29 3.89 9.31 5.69
CA ASN A 29 3.80 10.47 4.80
C ASN A 29 2.34 10.86 4.50
N HIS A 30 1.46 9.88 4.27
CA HIS A 30 0.03 10.13 4.10
C HIS A 30 -0.63 10.67 5.37
N LEU A 31 -0.29 10.14 6.54
CA LEU A 31 -0.80 10.62 7.83
C LEU A 31 -0.34 12.06 8.14
N ILE A 32 0.86 12.45 7.73
CA ILE A 32 1.33 13.85 7.83
C ILE A 32 0.41 14.80 7.04
N GLY A 33 -0.28 14.30 6.01
CA GLY A 33 -1.32 15.04 5.28
C GLY A 33 -2.47 15.52 6.16
N LEU A 34 -2.68 14.98 7.36
CA LEU A 34 -3.62 15.54 8.35
C LEU A 34 -3.26 16.99 8.75
N GLY A 35 -1.96 17.32 8.73
CA GLY A 35 -1.46 18.68 8.97
C GLY A 35 -1.58 19.61 7.75
N GLY A 36 -1.83 19.05 6.57
CA GLY A 36 -2.00 19.79 5.33
C GLY A 36 -1.26 19.17 4.13
N ILE A 37 -1.67 19.60 2.93
CA ILE A 37 -1.09 19.15 1.66
C ILE A 37 0.39 19.54 1.55
N LYS A 38 0.73 20.73 2.07
CA LYS A 38 2.11 21.26 2.03
C LYS A 38 3.04 20.38 2.84
N GLU A 39 2.66 20.04 4.07
CA GLU A 39 3.41 19.21 5.02
C GLU A 39 3.64 17.81 4.43
N HIS A 40 2.60 17.22 3.83
CA HIS A 40 2.73 15.97 3.10
C HIS A 40 3.76 16.09 1.97
N ILE A 41 3.65 17.09 1.10
CA ILE A 41 4.55 17.24 -0.06
C ILE A 41 5.99 17.51 0.40
N GLU A 42 6.21 18.36 1.39
CA GLU A 42 7.54 18.66 1.93
C GLU A 42 8.21 17.42 2.54
N PHE A 43 7.46 16.63 3.32
CA PHE A 43 8.00 15.38 3.86
C PHE A 43 8.28 14.36 2.76
N MET A 44 7.39 14.24 1.78
CA MET A 44 7.56 13.38 0.62
C MET A 44 8.83 13.73 -0.18
N GLU A 45 9.07 15.02 -0.47
CA GLU A 45 10.26 15.46 -1.22
C GLU A 45 11.56 15.11 -0.48
N LYS A 46 11.62 15.28 0.85
CA LYS A 46 12.77 14.85 1.66
C LYS A 46 13.05 13.36 1.52
N LEU A 47 11.99 12.54 1.47
CA LEU A 47 12.12 11.09 1.31
C LEU A 47 12.48 10.69 -0.13
N ARG A 48 12.01 11.43 -1.15
CA ARG A 48 12.25 11.14 -2.57
C ARG A 48 13.73 11.09 -2.91
N VAL A 49 14.55 11.92 -2.27
CA VAL A 49 16.02 11.90 -2.43
C VAL A 49 16.59 10.50 -2.20
N TYR A 50 16.00 9.74 -1.29
CA TYR A 50 16.42 8.38 -0.97
C TYR A 50 15.73 7.34 -1.87
N TYR A 51 14.39 7.28 -1.85
CA TYR A 51 13.69 6.16 -2.51
C TYR A 51 13.58 6.29 -4.04
N ARG A 52 13.83 7.49 -4.60
CA ARG A 52 13.99 7.70 -6.06
C ARG A 52 15.45 7.73 -6.50
N ASN A 53 16.40 7.42 -5.62
CA ASN A 53 17.76 7.12 -6.05
C ASN A 53 17.73 5.86 -6.91
N ILE A 54 18.41 5.87 -8.07
CA ILE A 54 18.35 4.77 -9.05
C ILE A 54 18.62 3.38 -8.44
N PHE A 55 19.60 3.27 -7.54
CA PHE A 55 19.93 1.98 -6.93
C PHE A 55 18.85 1.52 -5.95
N ILE A 56 18.37 2.43 -5.10
CA ILE A 56 17.34 2.12 -4.10
C ILE A 56 16.02 1.81 -4.78
N GLU A 57 15.65 2.58 -5.81
CA GLU A 57 14.43 2.38 -6.58
C GLU A 57 14.45 1.01 -7.30
N LEU A 58 15.56 0.65 -7.95
CA LEU A 58 15.71 -0.66 -8.59
C LEU A 58 15.60 -1.82 -7.58
N ILE A 59 16.22 -1.68 -6.40
CA ILE A 59 16.13 -2.70 -5.34
C ILE A 59 14.70 -2.80 -4.82
N LEU A 60 14.01 -1.67 -4.60
CA LEU A 60 12.63 -1.63 -4.13
C LEU A 60 11.66 -2.25 -5.15
N LEU A 61 11.75 -1.85 -6.41
CA LEU A 61 10.91 -2.41 -7.48
C LEU A 61 11.19 -3.90 -7.67
N GLY A 62 12.47 -4.31 -7.65
CA GLY A 62 12.87 -5.72 -7.71
C GLY A 62 12.32 -6.53 -6.54
N ALA A 63 12.38 -6.00 -5.32
CA ALA A 63 11.80 -6.62 -4.13
C ALA A 63 10.28 -6.77 -4.24
N ILE A 64 9.58 -5.76 -4.76
CA ILE A 64 8.12 -5.79 -4.94
C ILE A 64 7.74 -6.84 -6.00
N ILE A 65 8.43 -6.87 -7.14
CA ILE A 65 8.21 -7.88 -8.19
C ILE A 65 8.44 -9.29 -7.63
N PHE A 66 9.54 -9.47 -6.89
CA PHE A 66 9.83 -10.73 -6.23
C PHE A 66 8.73 -11.11 -5.22
N GLN A 67 8.25 -10.16 -4.42
CA GLN A 67 7.13 -10.36 -3.48
C GLN A 67 5.86 -10.82 -4.18
N ILE A 68 5.49 -10.19 -5.30
CA ILE A 68 4.29 -10.56 -6.07
C ILE A 68 4.40 -12.03 -6.53
N PHE A 69 5.50 -12.41 -7.19
CA PHE A 69 5.62 -13.77 -7.72
C PHE A 69 5.81 -14.84 -6.65
N SER A 70 6.62 -14.57 -5.62
CA SER A 70 6.82 -15.50 -4.51
C SER A 70 5.56 -15.63 -3.65
N GLY A 71 4.85 -14.52 -3.41
CA GLY A 71 3.57 -14.48 -2.69
C GLY A 71 2.47 -15.25 -3.39
N LEU A 72 2.34 -15.11 -4.72
CA LEU A 72 1.38 -15.91 -5.51
C LEU A 72 1.71 -17.40 -5.49
N SER A 73 2.99 -17.77 -5.53
CA SER A 73 3.41 -19.17 -5.37
C SER A 73 3.02 -19.72 -3.99
N LEU A 74 3.30 -18.96 -2.91
CA LEU A 74 2.94 -19.32 -1.55
C LEU A 74 1.42 -19.39 -1.33
N PHE A 75 0.65 -18.49 -1.93
CA PHE A 75 -0.82 -18.48 -1.87
C PHE A 75 -1.39 -19.82 -2.36
N ARG A 76 -0.96 -20.29 -3.55
CA ARG A 76 -1.46 -21.54 -4.17
C ARG A 76 -1.27 -22.77 -3.29
N THR A 77 -0.19 -22.81 -2.52
CA THR A 77 0.07 -23.91 -1.58
C THR A 77 -0.67 -23.72 -0.26
N LYS A 78 -0.62 -22.51 0.32
CA LYS A 78 -1.17 -22.26 1.67
C LYS A 78 -2.69 -22.18 1.71
N ILE A 79 -3.35 -21.79 0.62
CA ILE A 79 -4.82 -21.71 0.59
C ILE A 79 -5.47 -23.07 0.88
N LYS A 80 -4.82 -24.18 0.52
CA LYS A 80 -5.31 -25.54 0.74
C LYS A 80 -5.18 -26.02 2.18
N THR A 81 -4.36 -25.37 2.99
CA THR A 81 -4.00 -25.81 4.35
C THR A 81 -4.31 -24.77 5.43
N ALA A 82 -4.79 -23.59 5.05
CA ALA A 82 -5.12 -22.51 5.96
C ALA A 82 -6.42 -22.79 6.73
N ASN A 83 -6.29 -23.16 8.01
CA ASN A 83 -7.43 -23.58 8.83
C ASN A 83 -7.82 -22.53 9.88
N SER A 84 -6.83 -21.85 10.47
CA SER A 84 -7.08 -20.80 11.48
C SER A 84 -7.43 -19.43 10.87
N SER A 85 -8.08 -18.57 11.65
CA SER A 85 -8.45 -17.22 11.19
C SER A 85 -7.23 -16.40 10.74
N PHE A 86 -6.12 -16.42 11.50
CA PHE A 86 -4.90 -15.71 11.11
C PHE A 86 -4.22 -16.32 9.88
N GLU A 87 -4.29 -17.63 9.67
CA GLU A 87 -3.82 -18.24 8.41
C GLU A 87 -4.62 -17.74 7.21
N LYS A 88 -5.95 -17.71 7.32
CA LYS A 88 -6.83 -17.20 6.27
C LYS A 88 -6.56 -15.72 6.00
N ILE A 89 -6.43 -14.91 7.06
CA ILE A 89 -6.06 -13.49 6.95
C ILE A 89 -4.74 -13.35 6.19
N GLN A 90 -3.68 -14.09 6.56
CA GLN A 90 -2.38 -13.99 5.90
C GLN A 90 -2.46 -14.32 4.39
N VAL A 91 -3.19 -15.38 4.04
CA VAL A 91 -3.30 -15.86 2.66
C VAL A 91 -4.09 -14.87 1.79
N TRP A 92 -5.26 -14.43 2.25
CA TRP A 92 -6.11 -13.51 1.49
C TRP A 92 -5.55 -12.09 1.42
N SER A 93 -5.03 -11.57 2.54
CA SER A 93 -4.35 -10.27 2.52
C SER A 93 -3.10 -10.28 1.65
N GLY A 94 -2.33 -11.37 1.66
CA GLY A 94 -1.16 -11.52 0.79
C GLY A 94 -1.52 -11.54 -0.69
N LEU A 95 -2.62 -12.20 -1.06
CA LEU A 95 -3.14 -12.16 -2.43
C LEU A 95 -3.57 -10.75 -2.81
N TYR A 96 -4.33 -10.07 -1.94
CA TYR A 96 -4.77 -8.70 -2.20
C TYR A 96 -3.59 -7.75 -2.37
N LEU A 97 -2.56 -7.84 -1.51
CA LEU A 97 -1.34 -7.03 -1.63
C LEU A 97 -0.59 -7.29 -2.95
N ALA A 98 -0.53 -8.54 -3.42
CA ALA A 98 0.09 -8.84 -4.70
C ALA A 98 -0.66 -8.16 -5.87
N VAL A 99 -2.00 -8.19 -5.84
CA VAL A 99 -2.84 -7.49 -6.82
C VAL A 99 -2.66 -5.97 -6.71
N PHE A 100 -2.77 -5.43 -5.49
CA PHE A 100 -2.63 -4.01 -5.20
C PHE A 100 -1.27 -3.48 -5.67
N PHE A 101 -0.16 -4.13 -5.32
CA PHE A 101 1.16 -3.71 -5.75
C PHE A 101 1.31 -3.74 -7.28
N SER A 102 0.71 -4.73 -7.95
CA SER A 102 0.76 -4.81 -9.42
C SER A 102 0.12 -3.57 -10.06
N PHE A 103 -1.09 -3.20 -9.64
CA PHE A 103 -1.80 -2.06 -10.21
C PHE A 103 -1.28 -0.71 -9.70
N HIS A 104 -1.00 -0.60 -8.41
CA HIS A 104 -0.56 0.65 -7.78
C HIS A 104 0.81 1.09 -8.30
N ILE A 105 1.79 0.17 -8.34
CA ILE A 105 3.13 0.51 -8.84
C ILE A 105 3.10 0.77 -10.33
N PHE A 106 2.32 0.00 -11.10
CA PHE A 106 2.09 0.30 -12.51
C PHE A 106 1.55 1.72 -12.69
N ALA A 107 0.51 2.12 -11.96
CA ALA A 107 -0.05 3.46 -12.05
C ALA A 107 0.96 4.56 -11.70
N VAL A 108 1.77 4.37 -10.65
CA VAL A 108 2.79 5.36 -10.24
C VAL A 108 3.93 5.47 -11.27
N VAL A 109 4.42 4.35 -11.80
CA VAL A 109 5.47 4.35 -12.83
C VAL A 109 4.92 4.92 -14.14
N PHE A 110 3.73 4.49 -14.56
CA PHE A 110 3.04 5.00 -15.75
C PHE A 110 2.79 6.51 -15.64
N GLY A 111 2.25 6.97 -14.51
CA GLY A 111 2.01 8.39 -14.25
C GLY A 111 3.28 9.23 -14.37
N ARG A 112 4.40 8.73 -13.83
CA ARG A 112 5.68 9.45 -13.87
C ARG A 112 6.30 9.48 -15.27
N TYR A 113 6.41 8.33 -15.93
CA TYR A 113 7.22 8.21 -17.14
C TYR A 113 6.44 8.41 -18.43
N LEU A 114 5.14 8.07 -18.46
CA LEU A 114 4.32 8.16 -19.67
C LEU A 114 3.38 9.37 -19.65
N LEU A 115 2.84 9.74 -18.49
CA LEU A 115 2.00 10.93 -18.35
C LEU A 115 2.77 12.18 -17.90
N HIS A 116 4.06 12.04 -17.57
CA HIS A 116 4.91 13.11 -17.04
C HIS A 116 4.29 13.85 -15.84
N LEU A 117 3.52 13.13 -15.02
CA LEU A 117 2.86 13.67 -13.83
C LEU A 117 3.75 13.51 -12.61
N GLU A 118 3.71 14.52 -11.75
CA GLU A 118 4.21 14.40 -10.40
C GLU A 118 3.33 13.44 -9.60
N THR A 119 3.86 12.25 -9.30
CA THR A 119 3.20 11.22 -8.47
C THR A 119 3.26 11.58 -6.98
N ASN A 120 2.63 12.71 -6.65
CA ASN A 120 2.57 13.34 -5.33
C ASN A 120 1.19 13.15 -4.67
N TYR A 121 0.87 13.96 -3.67
CA TYR A 121 -0.43 14.00 -3.00
C TYR A 121 -1.61 14.03 -3.98
N TYR A 122 -1.58 14.92 -4.97
CA TYR A 122 -2.68 15.12 -5.91
C TYR A 122 -2.91 13.92 -6.81
N PHE A 123 -1.85 13.16 -7.15
CA PHE A 123 -1.97 11.94 -7.93
C PHE A 123 -2.83 10.89 -7.22
N GLY A 124 -2.63 10.70 -5.92
CA GLY A 124 -3.46 9.81 -5.10
C GLY A 124 -4.83 10.40 -4.77
N ALA A 125 -4.89 11.71 -4.50
CA ALA A 125 -6.12 12.40 -4.13
C ALA A 125 -7.13 12.46 -5.29
N ALA A 126 -6.67 12.49 -6.55
CA ALA A 126 -7.53 12.60 -7.73
C ALA A 126 -8.60 11.49 -7.77
N GLY A 127 -8.20 10.24 -7.55
CA GLY A 127 -9.13 9.12 -7.53
C GLY A 127 -10.08 9.11 -6.32
N LEU A 128 -9.64 9.62 -5.17
CA LEU A 128 -10.43 9.62 -3.92
C LEU A 128 -11.47 10.75 -3.85
N ASN A 129 -11.21 11.88 -4.50
CA ASN A 129 -11.99 13.10 -4.33
C ASN A 129 -12.98 13.38 -5.46
N ILE A 130 -13.04 12.51 -6.48
CA ILE A 130 -13.82 12.77 -7.69
C ILE A 130 -14.80 11.62 -7.93
N PHE A 131 -16.08 11.94 -8.00
CA PHE A 131 -17.12 10.99 -8.40
C PHE A 131 -17.09 10.78 -9.92
N PRO A 132 -17.29 9.53 -10.42
CA PRO A 132 -17.55 8.30 -9.68
C PRO A 132 -16.29 7.49 -9.30
N PHE A 133 -15.09 8.00 -9.59
CA PHE A 133 -13.83 7.28 -9.35
C PHE A 133 -13.63 6.89 -7.88
N ASN A 134 -14.08 7.73 -6.95
CA ASN A 134 -14.01 7.48 -5.52
C ASN A 134 -14.69 6.16 -5.10
N LEU A 135 -15.74 5.71 -5.80
CA LEU A 135 -16.41 4.44 -5.54
C LEU A 135 -15.48 3.23 -5.73
N PHE A 136 -14.49 3.34 -6.62
CA PHE A 136 -13.46 2.34 -6.81
C PHE A 136 -12.27 2.56 -5.87
N PHE A 137 -11.75 3.79 -5.79
CA PHE A 137 -10.51 4.06 -5.08
C PHE A 137 -10.65 3.96 -3.55
N LEU A 138 -11.83 4.26 -2.99
CA LEU A 138 -12.06 4.15 -1.55
C LEU A 138 -11.94 2.70 -1.06
N PRO A 139 -12.69 1.70 -1.59
CA PRO A 139 -12.48 0.31 -1.19
C PRO A 139 -11.11 -0.22 -1.61
N TYR A 140 -10.56 0.22 -2.75
CA TYR A 140 -9.23 -0.18 -3.20
C TYR A 140 -8.12 0.21 -2.20
N TYR A 141 -8.05 1.48 -1.79
CA TYR A 141 -7.03 1.90 -0.83
C TYR A 141 -7.30 1.39 0.59
N ALA A 142 -8.57 1.31 1.01
CA ALA A 142 -8.92 0.76 2.33
C ALA A 142 -8.46 -0.68 2.47
N LEU A 143 -8.80 -1.54 1.49
CA LEU A 143 -8.40 -2.94 1.50
C LEU A 143 -6.88 -3.11 1.42
N ALA A 144 -6.16 -2.18 0.78
CA ALA A 144 -4.69 -2.22 0.74
C ALA A 144 -4.07 -2.02 2.12
N ILE A 145 -4.50 -0.99 2.85
CA ILE A 145 -4.01 -0.68 4.19
C ILE A 145 -4.41 -1.81 5.16
N LEU A 146 -5.69 -2.23 5.14
CA LEU A 146 -6.15 -3.33 5.98
C LEU A 146 -5.45 -4.65 5.67
N SER A 147 -5.18 -4.95 4.40
CA SER A 147 -4.41 -6.13 4.01
C SER A 147 -2.97 -6.04 4.49
N PHE A 148 -2.33 -4.87 4.42
CA PHE A 148 -0.98 -4.67 4.93
C PHE A 148 -0.90 -4.98 6.43
N PHE A 149 -1.75 -4.34 7.24
CA PHE A 149 -1.79 -4.58 8.68
C PHE A 149 -2.21 -6.01 9.02
N GLY A 150 -3.21 -6.57 8.33
CA GLY A 150 -3.65 -7.96 8.51
C GLY A 150 -2.56 -8.97 8.18
N HIS A 151 -1.79 -8.75 7.11
CA HIS A 151 -0.71 -9.63 6.69
C HIS A 151 0.43 -9.67 7.71
N ILE A 152 0.82 -8.49 8.22
CA ILE A 152 1.84 -8.38 9.26
C ILE A 152 1.32 -8.94 10.58
N ALA A 153 0.08 -8.62 10.99
CA ALA A 153 -0.53 -9.14 12.20
C ALA A 153 -0.58 -10.68 12.21
N ALA A 154 -0.96 -11.30 11.09
CA ALA A 154 -0.98 -12.76 10.98
C ALA A 154 0.43 -13.38 10.96
N THR A 155 1.42 -12.66 10.43
CA THR A 155 2.83 -13.09 10.51
C THR A 155 3.35 -12.98 11.94
N HIS A 156 3.00 -11.89 12.63
CA HIS A 156 3.32 -11.63 14.02
C HIS A 156 2.72 -12.71 14.93
N SER A 157 1.43 -13.01 14.80
CA SER A 157 0.75 -14.02 15.62
C SER A 157 1.37 -15.43 15.52
N LYS A 158 2.07 -15.72 14.42
CA LYS A 158 2.74 -17.02 14.18
C LYS A 158 4.18 -17.05 14.65
N ARG A 159 4.88 -15.92 14.61
CA ARG A 159 6.33 -15.84 14.86
C ARG A 159 6.67 -15.30 16.24
N MET A 160 5.81 -14.47 16.81
CA MET A 160 6.00 -13.92 18.15
C MET A 160 5.69 -14.99 19.20
N ASN A 161 6.61 -15.15 20.16
CA ASN A 161 6.52 -16.12 21.25
C ASN A 161 6.55 -15.47 22.64
N ARG A 162 6.51 -14.13 22.72
CA ARG A 162 6.57 -13.39 23.98
C ARG A 162 5.29 -12.60 24.21
N ASN A 163 4.87 -12.59 25.48
CA ASN A 163 3.88 -11.64 25.93
C ASN A 163 4.53 -10.26 26.06
N PHE A 164 3.80 -9.22 25.71
CA PHE A 164 4.24 -7.84 25.81
C PHE A 164 3.12 -7.02 26.43
N LEU A 165 3.44 -6.25 27.47
CA LEU A 165 2.45 -5.50 28.27
C LEU A 165 1.26 -6.37 28.74
N GLY A 166 1.52 -7.62 29.11
CA GLY A 166 0.49 -8.58 29.56
C GLY A 166 -0.37 -9.19 28.45
N LEU A 167 -0.17 -8.81 27.18
CA LEU A 167 -0.94 -9.32 26.05
C LEU A 167 -0.23 -10.50 25.38
N ASP A 168 -0.99 -11.55 25.07
CA ASP A 168 -0.49 -12.68 24.28
C ASP A 168 -0.28 -12.28 22.79
N PRO A 169 0.52 -13.03 22.01
CA PRO A 169 0.80 -12.72 20.60
C PRO A 169 -0.43 -12.57 19.69
N LYS A 170 -1.52 -13.30 19.95
CA LYS A 170 -2.76 -13.18 19.17
C LYS A 170 -3.50 -11.90 19.54
N SER A 171 -3.52 -11.52 20.81
CA SER A 171 -4.08 -10.25 21.27
C SER A 171 -3.29 -9.05 20.74
N GLN A 172 -1.96 -9.12 20.73
CA GLN A 172 -1.09 -8.13 20.08
C GLN A 172 -1.43 -8.00 18.57
N ALA A 173 -1.60 -9.13 17.87
CA ALA A 173 -1.97 -9.13 16.46
C ALA A 173 -3.37 -8.52 16.19
N LYS A 174 -4.34 -8.71 17.10
CA LYS A 174 -5.66 -8.05 17.00
C LYS A 174 -5.53 -6.53 17.13
N ILE A 175 -4.67 -6.04 18.02
CA ILE A 175 -4.39 -4.59 18.14
C ILE A 175 -3.80 -4.07 16.84
N MET A 176 -2.85 -4.78 16.23
CA MET A 176 -2.27 -4.38 14.94
C MET A 176 -3.34 -4.25 13.84
N ILE A 177 -4.32 -5.16 13.81
CA ILE A 177 -5.46 -5.05 12.88
C ILE A 177 -6.29 -3.80 13.20
N GLY A 178 -6.60 -3.56 14.48
CA GLY A 178 -7.32 -2.36 14.93
C GLY A 178 -6.61 -1.06 14.54
N THR A 179 -5.28 -1.00 14.68
CA THR A 179 -4.45 0.10 14.20
C THR A 179 -4.60 0.30 12.69
N GLY A 180 -4.70 -0.78 11.90
CA GLY A 180 -4.95 -0.69 10.46
C GLY A 180 -6.27 -0.01 10.11
N PHE A 181 -7.34 -0.26 10.87
CA PHE A 181 -8.61 0.45 10.70
C PHE A 181 -8.47 1.94 11.03
N LEU A 182 -7.83 2.26 12.16
CA LEU A 182 -7.59 3.65 12.56
C LEU A 182 -6.77 4.41 11.51
N VAL A 183 -5.65 3.82 11.06
CA VAL A 183 -4.79 4.41 10.02
C VAL A 183 -5.55 4.62 8.72
N THR A 184 -6.38 3.66 8.30
CA THR A 184 -7.23 3.83 7.10
C THR A 184 -8.14 5.05 7.22
N MET A 185 -8.83 5.20 8.35
CA MET A 185 -9.73 6.34 8.57
C MET A 185 -8.96 7.67 8.57
N LEU A 186 -7.82 7.72 9.27
CA LEU A 186 -6.99 8.93 9.34
C LEU A 186 -6.40 9.32 7.97
N ILE A 187 -5.95 8.34 7.18
CA ILE A 187 -5.45 8.61 5.82
C ILE A 187 -6.58 9.12 4.92
N PHE A 188 -7.81 8.60 5.05
CA PHE A 188 -8.93 9.15 4.29
C PHE A 188 -9.29 10.56 4.70
N CYS A 189 -9.28 10.88 6.00
CA CYS A 189 -9.39 12.27 6.44
C CYS A 189 -8.30 13.15 5.82
N ALA A 190 -7.04 12.72 5.88
CA ALA A 190 -5.91 13.45 5.31
C ALA A 190 -6.09 13.69 3.80
N MET A 191 -6.37 12.63 3.04
CA MET A 191 -6.41 12.64 1.57
C MET A 191 -7.67 13.29 0.99
N THR A 192 -8.67 13.61 1.81
CA THR A 192 -9.95 14.19 1.36
C THR A 192 -10.27 15.55 1.99
N ASP A 193 -9.30 16.17 2.65
CA ASP A 193 -9.51 17.37 3.47
C ASP A 193 -10.69 17.20 4.44
N TYR A 194 -10.64 16.14 5.25
CA TYR A 194 -11.69 15.77 6.19
C TYR A 194 -13.06 15.58 5.49
N PHE A 195 -13.06 14.92 4.34
CA PHE A 195 -14.22 14.67 3.47
C PHE A 195 -14.88 15.92 2.86
N LYS A 196 -14.23 17.09 2.95
CA LYS A 196 -14.69 18.31 2.25
C LYS A 196 -14.37 18.28 0.76
N GLY A 197 -13.43 17.43 0.36
CA GLY A 197 -12.95 17.31 -1.01
C GLY A 197 -11.73 18.19 -1.27
N VAL A 198 -10.77 17.62 -1.99
CA VAL A 198 -9.56 18.33 -2.44
C VAL A 198 -9.76 18.88 -3.84
N LYS A 199 -9.43 20.16 -4.06
CA LYS A 199 -9.33 20.72 -5.41
C LYS A 199 -8.12 20.12 -6.15
N ILE A 200 -8.41 19.29 -7.15
CA ILE A 200 -7.39 18.63 -7.96
C ILE A 200 -6.89 19.58 -9.06
N PRO A 201 -5.56 19.78 -9.21
CA PRO A 201 -5.00 20.60 -10.28
C PRO A 201 -5.29 20.02 -11.67
N GLN A 202 -5.45 20.90 -12.67
CA GLN A 202 -5.78 20.52 -14.05
C GLN A 202 -4.81 19.51 -14.66
N ALA A 203 -3.53 19.54 -14.28
CA ALA A 203 -2.54 18.57 -14.76
C ALA A 203 -2.97 17.10 -14.52
N TYR A 204 -3.79 16.84 -13.50
CA TYR A 204 -4.25 15.49 -13.14
C TYR A 204 -5.58 15.11 -13.80
N ASP A 205 -6.17 15.97 -14.63
CA ASP A 205 -7.45 15.72 -15.31
C ASP A 205 -7.43 14.48 -16.22
N VAL A 206 -6.24 14.07 -16.67
CA VAL A 206 -6.01 12.87 -17.49
C VAL A 206 -6.32 11.59 -16.72
N LEU A 207 -6.17 11.62 -15.39
CA LEU A 207 -6.46 10.48 -14.52
C LEU A 207 -7.96 10.24 -14.33
N ILE A 208 -8.78 11.26 -14.64
CA ILE A 208 -10.23 11.29 -14.40
C ILE A 208 -11.04 11.52 -15.68
N GLY A 209 -10.40 11.36 -16.84
CA GLY A 209 -11.09 11.39 -18.14
C GLY A 209 -11.64 12.75 -18.58
N LYS A 210 -11.19 13.87 -18.00
CA LYS A 210 -11.72 15.21 -18.33
C LYS A 210 -11.27 15.80 -19.68
N TYR A 211 -10.35 15.14 -20.39
CA TYR A 211 -9.90 15.59 -21.72
C TYR A 211 -10.92 15.36 -22.84
N GLY A 212 -11.99 14.57 -22.61
CA GLY A 212 -13.07 14.39 -23.58
C GLY A 212 -13.88 15.67 -23.88
N ILE A 213 -13.69 16.75 -23.12
CA ILE A 213 -14.40 18.03 -23.29
C ILE A 213 -13.54 19.08 -24.01
N LEU A 214 -12.22 18.90 -24.09
CA LEU A 214 -11.29 19.88 -24.69
C LEU A 214 -10.78 19.51 -26.09
N LEU A 215 -11.01 18.27 -26.55
CA LEU A 215 -10.77 17.86 -27.94
C LEU A 215 -12.02 17.99 -28.83
N GLY A 216 -13.06 18.67 -28.33
CA GLY A 216 -14.33 18.94 -29.00
C GLY A 216 -14.59 20.42 -29.27
N LYS A 217 -13.54 21.21 -29.54
CA LYS A 217 -13.63 22.54 -30.17
C LYS A 217 -12.44 22.79 -31.07
#